data_AF-A0A3B0QW03-F1
#
_entry.id   AF-A0A3B0QW03-F1
#
_cell.length_a   1.000
_cell.length_b   1.000
_cell.length_c   1.000
_cell.angle_alpha   90.00
_cell.angle_beta   90.00
_cell.angle_gamma   90.00
#
_symmetry.space_group_name_H-M   'P 1'
#
loop_
_entity.id
_entity.type
_entity.pdbx_description
1 polymer ?
#
loop_
_entity_poly.entity_id
_entity_poly.type
_entity_poly.pdbx_seq_one_letter_code
_entity_poly.pdbx_strand_id
1 'polypeptide(L)' 'LGRTDERRYLFVVFTLRADRIRVISARDMNRKEKKEYLRNEEKDA' A
#
# COMPACT_ATOMS: atom_id res chain seq x y z
N LEU A 1 -0.13 -2.52 -0.19
CA LEU A 1 -0.47 -1.42 -1.14
C LEU A 1 -1.83 -0.89 -0.68
N GLY A 2 -2.03 0.42 -0.62
CA GLY A 2 -3.31 0.97 -0.18
C GLY A 2 -3.52 2.41 -0.65
N ARG A 3 -4.77 2.88 -0.57
CA ARG A 3 -5.16 4.26 -0.88
C ARG A 3 -5.50 4.99 0.42
N THR A 4 -4.93 6.18 0.62
CA THR A 4 -5.30 7.07 1.73
C THR A 4 -6.64 7.77 1.43
N ASP A 5 -7.24 8.38 2.45
CA ASP A 5 -8.46 9.19 2.31
C ASP A 5 -8.27 10.37 1.33
N GLU A 6 -7.06 10.91 1.27
CA GLU A 6 -6.63 11.93 0.30
C GLU A 6 -6.36 11.37 -1.12
N ARG A 7 -6.76 10.12 -1.39
CA ARG A 7 -6.56 9.40 -2.67
C ARG A 7 -5.09 9.20 -3.05
N ARG A 8 -4.16 9.23 -2.10
CA ARG A 8 -2.75 8.91 -2.35
C ARG A 8 -2.54 7.41 -2.29
N TYR A 9 -1.81 6.88 -3.26
CA TYR A 9 -1.50 5.46 -3.32
C TYR A 9 -0.14 5.21 -2.67
N LEU A 10 -0.12 4.49 -1.55
CA LEU A 10 1.07 4.23 -0.76
C LEU A 10 1.50 2.76 -0.81
N PHE A 11 2.80 2.56 -0.98
CA PHE A 11 3.47 1.31 -0.68
C PHE A 11 4.08 1.39 0.72
N VAL A 12 3.61 0.51 1.60
CA VAL A 12 4.07 0.44 2.99
C VAL A 12 4.69 -0.93 3.24
N VAL A 13 5.94 -0.94 3.69
CA VAL A 13 6.63 -2.13 4.19
C VAL A 13 6.72 -2.00 5.69
N PHE A 14 6.27 -3.02 6.41
CA PHE A 14 6.28 -3.05 7.86
C PHE A 14 6.61 -4.45 8.36
N THR A 15 6.97 -4.50 9.63
CA THR A 15 7.15 -5.75 10.38
C THR A 15 6.25 -5.76 11.60
N LEU A 16 5.82 -6.94 12.03
CA LEU A 16 5.24 -7.13 13.34
C LEU A 16 6.37 -7.23 14.37
N ARG A 17 6.29 -6.44 15.44
CA ARG A 17 7.19 -6.52 16.61
C ARG A 17 6.32 -6.68 17.85
N ALA A 18 6.32 -7.89 18.40
CA ALA A 18 5.36 -8.31 19.41
C ALA A 18 3.92 -8.06 18.92
N ASP A 19 3.18 -7.22 19.65
CA ASP A 19 1.79 -6.85 19.39
C ASP A 19 1.65 -5.58 18.54
N ARG A 20 2.76 -5.00 18.03
CA ARG A 20 2.76 -3.72 17.32
C ARG A 20 3.24 -3.84 15.88
N ILE A 21 2.67 -2.99 15.02
CA ILE A 21 3.16 -2.78 13.66
C ILE A 21 4.29 -1.75 13.70
N ARG A 22 5.46 -2.12 13.18
CA ARG A 22 6.56 -1.17 12.94
C ARG A 22 6.71 -0.95 11.45
N VAL A 23 6.38 0.27 11.00
CA VAL A 23 6.61 0.70 9.62
C VAL A 23 8.12 0.84 9.39
N ILE A 24 8.62 0.19 8.34
CA ILE A 24 10.01 0.28 7.88
C ILE A 24 10.13 1.33 6.78
N SER A 25 9.17 1.36 5.85
CA SER A 25 9.12 2.32 4.76
C SER A 25 7.69 2.63 4.38
N ALA A 26 7.39 3.89 4.14
CA ALA A 26 6.16 4.35 3.51
C ALA A 26 6.55 5.33 2.39
N ARG A 27 6.17 4.99 1.16
CA ARG A 27 6.45 5.81 -0.02
C ARG A 27 5.27 5.81 -0.96
N ASP A 28 5.23 6.80 -1.85
CA ASP A 28 4.28 6.77 -2.96
C ASP A 28 4.56 5.56 -3.87
N MET A 29 3.49 4.94 -4.37
CA MET A 29 3.59 3.87 -5.36
C MET A 29 4.14 4.42 -6.66
N ASN A 30 5.02 3.64 -7.31
CA ASN A 30 5.42 3.96 -8.67
C ASN A 30 4.30 3.64 -9.68
N ARG A 31 4.44 4.08 -10.93
CA ARG A 31 3.40 3.92 -11.96
C ARG A 31 3.03 2.45 -12.23
N LYS A 32 3.98 1.52 -12.11
CA LYS A 32 3.76 0.08 -12.34
C LYS A 32 2.99 -0.54 -11.15
N GLU A 33 3.45 -0.27 -9.94
CA GLU A 33 2.81 -0.72 -8.68
C GLU A 33 1.37 -0.21 -8.57
N LYS A 34 1.13 1.07 -8.92
CA LYS A 34 -0.21 1.65 -8.92
C LYS A 34 -1.14 0.97 -9.93
N LYS A 35 -0.65 0.68 -11.14
CA LYS A 35 -1.45 -0.03 -12.16
C LYS A 35 -1.84 -1.43 -11.69
N GLU A 36 -0.91 -2.14 -11.08
CA GLU A 36 -1.17 -3.50 -10.58
C GLU A 36 -2.13 -3.48 -9.39
N TYR A 37 -1.99 -2.52 -8.48
CA TYR A 37 -2.92 -2.32 -7.37
C TYR A 37 -4.36 -2.12 -7.87
N LEU A 38 -4.56 -1.21 -8.82
CA LEU A 38 -5.88 -0.92 -9.38
C LEU A 38 -6.49 -2.13 -10.09
N ARG A 39 -5.68 -2.86 -10.87
CA ARG A 39 -6.13 -4.09 -11.54
C ARG A 39 -6.62 -5.14 -10.54
N ASN A 40 -5.98 -5.23 -9.37
CA ASN A 40 -6.38 -6.19 -8.34
C ASN A 40 -7.62 -5.71 -7.57
N GLU A 41 -7.72 -4.42 -7.23
CA GLU A 41 -8.96 -3.87 -6.63
C GLU A 41 -10.20 -4.11 -7.52
N GLU A 42 -10.07 -3.99 -8.85
CA GLU A 42 -11.18 -4.27 -9.79
C GLU A 42 -11.59 -5.74 -9.84
N LYS A 43 -10.70 -6.67 -9.47
CA LYS A 43 -11.00 -8.11 -9.44
C LYS A 43 -11.65 -8.56 -8.14
N ASP A 44 -11.38 -7.83 -7.06
CA ASP A 44 -11.89 -8.12 -5.72
C ASP A 44 -13.23 -7.41 -5.43
N ALA A 45 -13.77 -6.65 -6.40
CA ALA A 45 -15.06 -5.93 -6.36
C ALA A 45 -16.16 -6.65 -7.14
#